data_AF-A0A535KZZ9-F1
#
_entry.id   AF-A0A535KZZ9-F1
#
_cell.length_a   1.000
_cell.length_b   1.000
_cell.length_c   1.000
_cell.angle_alpha   90.00
_cell.angle_beta   90.00
_cell.angle_gamma   90.00
#
_symmetry.space_group_name_H-M   'P 1'
#
loop_
_entity.id
_entity.type
_entity.pdbx_description
1 polymer ?
#
loop_
_entity_poly.entity_id
_entity_poly.type
_entity_poly.pdbx_seq_one_letter_code
_entity_poly.pdbx_strand_id
1 'polypeptide(L)'
;MANSSVADDARLSLEHGGDDVPEALQIPTKAASPGFQLLLTLANMVIWLSILPIGQILLPTQIAALNGANKFSYLTIATVVGVLAAVITNPIAGALSDRTTSRLGRRRPWFIAGAVFSVVTLALMANATSFVALVIWWGVFHIAANAVLAGLSAVVPDQVPVRQRATVSAFVSLSLPLGAVIGA
;
A
#
# COMPACT_ATOMS: atom_id res chain seq x y z
N MET A 1 -10.07 29.36 -53.64
CA MET A 1 -9.76 30.13 -52.42
C MET A 1 -10.56 29.58 -51.22
N ALA A 2 -10.44 28.29 -50.88
CA ALA A 2 -11.27 27.65 -49.84
C ALA A 2 -10.48 26.66 -48.95
N ASN A 3 -9.26 27.03 -48.54
CA ASN A 3 -8.38 26.11 -47.80
C ASN A 3 -7.70 26.70 -46.55
N SER A 4 -7.95 27.97 -46.20
CA SER A 4 -7.39 28.59 -44.99
C SER A 4 -8.32 28.48 -43.78
N SER A 5 -9.64 28.60 -43.97
CA SER A 5 -10.63 28.56 -42.88
C SER A 5 -10.71 27.20 -42.18
N VAL A 6 -10.63 26.08 -42.92
CA VAL A 6 -10.66 24.73 -42.31
C VAL A 6 -9.39 24.44 -41.50
N ALA A 7 -8.25 25.00 -41.92
CA ALA A 7 -7.00 24.87 -41.19
C ALA A 7 -6.97 25.72 -39.93
N ASP A 8 -7.62 26.89 -39.94
CA ASP A 8 -7.77 27.74 -38.75
C ASP A 8 -8.78 27.15 -37.75
N ASP A 9 -9.90 26.57 -38.21
CA ASP A 9 -10.87 25.89 -37.34
C ASP A 9 -10.27 24.63 -36.69
N ALA A 10 -9.45 23.87 -37.44
CA ALA A 10 -8.70 22.74 -36.91
C ALA A 10 -7.62 23.17 -35.90
N ARG A 11 -7.03 24.37 -36.06
CA ARG A 11 -6.07 24.92 -35.10
C ARG A 11 -6.74 25.43 -33.83
N LEU A 12 -7.85 26.15 -33.95
CA LEU A 12 -8.63 26.68 -32.83
C LEU A 12 -9.24 25.56 -31.97
N SER A 13 -9.68 24.46 -32.59
CA SER A 13 -10.19 23.28 -31.87
C SER A 13 -9.10 22.49 -31.14
N LEU A 14 -7.86 22.51 -31.62
CA LEU A 14 -6.70 21.94 -30.91
C LEU A 14 -6.19 22.86 -29.79
N GLU A 15 -6.30 24.18 -29.95
CA GLU A 15 -5.94 25.15 -28.92
C GLU A 15 -6.96 25.19 -27.77
N HIS A 16 -8.26 25.02 -28.04
CA HIS A 16 -9.30 25.01 -26.98
C HIS A 16 -9.56 23.62 -26.40
N GLY A 17 -9.21 22.54 -27.11
CA GLY A 17 -9.43 21.16 -26.63
C GLY A 17 -8.52 20.71 -25.48
N GLY A 18 -7.49 21.50 -25.12
CA GLY A 18 -6.57 21.21 -24.03
C GLY A 18 -7.00 21.73 -22.65
N ASP A 19 -7.82 22.78 -22.62
CA ASP A 19 -8.20 23.49 -21.39
C ASP A 19 -9.42 22.86 -20.68
N ASP A 20 -10.15 21.98 -21.37
CA ASP A 20 -11.38 21.32 -20.88
C ASP A 20 -11.12 19.98 -20.17
N VAL A 21 -9.87 19.57 -19.96
CA VAL A 21 -9.57 18.34 -19.22
C VAL A 21 -9.88 18.59 -17.73
N PRO A 22 -10.88 17.90 -17.13
CA PRO A 22 -11.21 18.06 -15.72
C PRO A 22 -9.96 17.97 -14.84
N GLU A 23 -9.84 18.79 -13.80
CA GLU A 23 -8.67 18.84 -12.92
C GLU A 23 -8.25 17.44 -12.40
N ALA A 24 -9.23 16.55 -12.23
CA ALA A 24 -9.02 15.14 -11.84
C ALA A 24 -8.27 14.28 -12.88
N LEU A 25 -8.21 14.69 -14.14
CA LEU A 25 -7.51 14.03 -15.24
C LEU A 25 -6.20 14.72 -15.63
N GLN A 26 -5.86 15.84 -14.99
CA GLN A 26 -4.60 16.54 -15.22
C GLN A 26 -3.43 15.80 -14.57
N ILE A 27 -2.29 15.76 -15.26
CA ILE A 27 -1.08 15.12 -14.74
C ILE A 27 -0.53 15.98 -13.57
N PRO A 28 -0.15 15.38 -12.43
CA PRO A 28 0.47 16.14 -11.34
C PRO A 28 1.71 16.90 -11.85
N THR A 29 1.67 18.23 -11.79
CA THR A 29 2.77 19.10 -12.25
C THR A 29 3.66 19.60 -11.11
N LYS A 30 3.15 19.61 -9.88
CA LYS A 30 3.89 20.07 -8.69
C LYS A 30 4.94 19.03 -8.27
N ALA A 31 6.18 19.49 -8.09
CA ALA A 31 7.27 18.67 -7.59
C ALA A 31 6.97 18.11 -6.19
N ALA A 32 7.29 16.84 -5.97
CA ALA A 32 7.17 16.21 -4.66
C ALA A 32 8.29 16.73 -3.75
N SER A 33 7.93 17.35 -2.62
CA SER A 33 8.91 17.90 -1.69
C SER A 33 9.73 16.79 -1.02
N PRO A 34 11.00 17.04 -0.63
CA PRO A 34 11.82 16.06 0.07
C PRO A 34 11.17 15.52 1.36
N GLY A 35 10.47 16.39 2.10
CA GLY A 35 9.75 15.99 3.31
C GLY A 35 8.60 15.03 3.03
N PHE A 36 7.87 15.22 1.92
CA PHE A 36 6.84 14.29 1.49
C PHE A 36 7.43 12.93 1.08
N GLN A 37 8.52 12.93 0.32
CA GLN A 37 9.20 11.70 -0.10
C GLN A 37 9.71 10.91 1.12
N LEU A 38 10.28 11.61 2.10
CA LEU A 38 10.71 11.01 3.36
C LEU A 38 9.53 10.41 4.12
N LEU A 39 8.45 11.18 4.32
CA LEU A 39 7.26 10.70 5.04
C LEU A 39 6.65 9.46 4.39
N LEU A 40 6.53 9.47 3.06
CA LEU A 40 6.01 8.33 2.30
C LEU A 40 6.89 7.09 2.45
N THR A 41 8.20 7.27 2.38
CA THR A 41 9.19 6.20 2.54
C THR A 41 9.16 5.63 3.95
N LEU A 42 9.06 6.48 4.98
CA LEU A 42 8.94 6.06 6.37
C LEU A 42 7.63 5.31 6.63
N ALA A 43 6.51 5.81 6.11
CA ALA A 43 5.22 5.13 6.23
C ALA A 43 5.27 3.74 5.58
N ASN A 44 5.86 3.63 4.38
CA ASN A 44 6.05 2.35 3.71
C ASN A 44 7.00 1.42 4.48
N MET A 45 8.06 1.97 5.09
CA MET A 45 9.00 1.23 5.92
C MET A 45 8.35 0.64 7.17
N VAL A 46 7.46 1.38 7.84
CA VAL A 46 6.70 0.85 8.99
C VAL A 46 5.88 -0.39 8.61
N ILE A 47 5.29 -0.42 7.42
CA ILE A 47 4.56 -1.60 6.94
C ILE A 47 5.47 -2.80 6.75
N TRP A 48 6.63 -2.61 6.10
CA TRP A 48 7.59 -3.71 5.90
C TRP A 48 8.24 -4.19 7.21
N LEU A 49 8.53 -3.27 8.13
CA LEU A 49 8.96 -3.56 9.50
C LEU A 49 7.92 -4.35 10.31
N SER A 50 6.64 -4.21 9.95
CA SER A 50 5.58 -4.99 10.58
C SER A 50 5.44 -6.37 9.93
N ILE A 51 5.56 -6.48 8.60
CA ILE A 51 5.30 -7.76 7.91
C ILE A 51 6.49 -8.72 8.04
N LEU A 52 7.72 -8.26 7.78
CA LEU A 52 8.86 -9.18 7.63
C LEU A 52 9.31 -9.79 8.95
N PRO A 53 9.62 -9.02 10.02
CA PRO A 53 10.06 -9.58 11.30
C PRO A 53 8.99 -10.48 11.91
N ILE A 54 7.72 -10.11 11.75
CA ILE A 54 6.62 -10.89 12.29
C ILE A 54 6.51 -12.22 11.54
N GLY A 55 6.56 -12.20 10.21
CA GLY A 55 6.50 -13.42 9.40
C GLY A 55 7.76 -14.30 9.49
N GLN A 56 8.93 -13.71 9.69
CA GLN A 56 10.23 -14.41 9.68
C GLN A 56 10.74 -14.80 11.06
N ILE A 57 10.33 -14.12 12.13
CA ILE A 57 10.83 -14.35 13.49
C ILE A 57 9.69 -14.72 14.43
N LEU A 58 8.70 -13.83 14.61
CA LEU A 58 7.65 -14.01 15.62
C LEU A 58 6.75 -15.22 15.30
N LEU A 59 6.34 -15.37 14.05
CA LEU A 59 5.44 -16.43 13.63
C LEU A 59 6.12 -17.82 13.70
N PRO A 60 7.36 -18.02 13.18
CA PRO A 60 8.08 -19.28 13.37
C PRO A 60 8.39 -19.64 14.82
N THR A 61 8.65 -18.65 15.69
CA THR A 61 8.89 -18.90 17.12
C THR A 61 7.62 -19.34 17.85
N GLN A 62 6.48 -18.68 17.59
CA GLN A 62 5.20 -19.12 18.15
C GLN A 62 4.77 -20.51 17.64
N ILE A 63 4.95 -20.77 16.34
CA ILE A 63 4.68 -22.10 15.76
C ILE A 63 5.56 -23.17 16.40
N ALA A 64 6.85 -22.88 16.61
CA ALA A 64 7.76 -23.82 17.26
C ALA A 64 7.36 -24.11 18.71
N ALA A 65 6.89 -23.10 19.45
CA ALA A 65 6.41 -23.25 20.81
C ALA A 65 5.11 -24.07 20.91
N LEU A 66 4.22 -23.97 19.91
CA LEU A 66 2.96 -24.72 19.87
C LEU A 66 3.15 -26.17 19.38
N ASN A 67 3.89 -26.37 18.28
CA ASN A 67 4.12 -27.70 17.70
C ASN A 67 5.35 -27.70 16.77
N GLY A 68 6.54 -27.86 17.35
CA GLY A 68 7.81 -27.87 16.62
C GLY A 68 7.93 -28.97 15.56
N ALA A 69 7.27 -30.13 15.73
CA ALA A 69 7.39 -31.27 14.80
C ALA A 69 6.84 -30.97 13.40
N ASN A 70 5.80 -30.14 13.30
CA ASN A 70 5.15 -29.77 12.03
C ASN A 70 5.44 -28.34 11.58
N LYS A 71 6.51 -27.72 12.11
CA LYS A 71 6.84 -26.30 11.90
C LYS A 71 6.82 -25.89 10.43
N PHE A 72 7.43 -26.71 9.55
CA PHE A 72 7.50 -26.41 8.12
C PHE A 72 6.11 -26.31 7.48
N SER A 73 5.27 -27.34 7.65
CA SER A 73 3.91 -27.37 7.10
C SER A 73 3.05 -26.21 7.62
N TYR A 74 3.20 -25.87 8.90
CA TYR A 74 2.46 -24.77 9.53
C TYR A 74 2.89 -23.40 9.00
N LEU A 75 4.20 -23.20 8.76
CA LEU A 75 4.71 -22.00 8.10
C LEU A 75 4.24 -21.89 6.65
N THR A 76 4.19 -23.01 5.91
CA THR A 76 3.65 -23.02 4.55
C THR A 76 2.18 -22.59 4.54
N ILE A 77 1.35 -23.15 5.43
CA ILE A 77 -0.07 -22.76 5.54
C ILE A 77 -0.20 -21.28 5.88
N ALA A 78 0.54 -20.78 6.88
CA ALA A 78 0.45 -19.38 7.27
C ALA A 78 0.93 -18.43 6.15
N THR A 79 1.95 -18.82 5.39
CA THR A 79 2.42 -18.08 4.21
C THR A 79 1.33 -18.01 3.14
N VAL A 80 0.71 -19.14 2.80
CA VAL A 80 -0.39 -19.19 1.82
C VAL A 80 -1.55 -18.30 2.27
N VAL A 81 -1.94 -18.36 3.56
CA VAL A 81 -3.00 -17.51 4.10
C VAL A 81 -2.65 -16.02 3.99
N GLY A 82 -1.42 -15.63 4.35
CA GLY A 82 -0.96 -14.24 4.21
C GLY A 82 -0.98 -13.75 2.76
N VAL A 83 -0.57 -14.60 1.81
CA VAL A 83 -0.62 -14.28 0.36
C VAL A 83 -2.07 -14.14 -0.12
N LEU A 84 -2.95 -15.09 0.22
CA LEU A 84 -4.36 -15.02 -0.17
C LEU A 84 -5.04 -13.78 0.40
N ALA A 85 -4.78 -13.46 1.67
CA ALA A 85 -5.26 -12.24 2.30
C ALA A 85 -4.79 -10.99 1.54
N ALA A 86 -3.51 -10.92 1.16
CA ALA A 86 -2.97 -9.81 0.38
C ALA A 86 -3.62 -9.68 -1.00
N VAL A 87 -3.74 -10.80 -1.73
CA VAL A 87 -4.33 -10.86 -3.08
C VAL A 87 -5.79 -10.39 -3.07
N ILE A 88 -6.57 -10.82 -2.07
CA ILE A 88 -7.97 -10.42 -1.93
C ILE A 88 -8.08 -8.95 -1.49
N THR A 89 -7.22 -8.52 -0.58
CA THR A 89 -7.34 -7.20 0.03
C THR A 89 -6.97 -6.08 -0.93
N ASN A 90 -5.91 -6.23 -1.73
CA ASN A 90 -5.41 -5.14 -2.57
C ASN A 90 -6.49 -4.56 -3.52
N PRO A 91 -7.27 -5.37 -4.26
CA PRO A 91 -8.37 -4.86 -5.09
C PRO A 91 -9.52 -4.25 -4.28
N ILE A 92 -9.91 -4.91 -3.18
CA ILE A 92 -11.03 -4.47 -2.34
C ILE A 92 -10.70 -3.13 -1.69
N ALA A 93 -9.55 -3.04 -1.03
CA ALA A 93 -9.09 -1.83 -0.36
C ALA A 93 -8.92 -0.67 -1.34
N GLY A 94 -8.38 -0.93 -2.55
CA GLY A 94 -8.34 0.05 -3.63
C GLY A 94 -9.72 0.62 -3.94
N ALA A 95 -10.67 -0.24 -4.31
CA ALA A 95 -12.02 0.16 -4.70
C ALA A 95 -12.80 0.86 -3.56
N LEU A 96 -12.65 0.38 -2.32
CA LEU A 96 -13.34 0.95 -1.16
C LEU A 96 -12.73 2.28 -0.72
N SER A 97 -11.40 2.41 -0.81
CA SER A 97 -10.69 3.65 -0.51
C SER A 97 -11.07 4.78 -1.48
N ASP A 98 -11.26 4.47 -2.76
CA ASP A 98 -11.65 5.45 -3.76
C ASP A 98 -13.09 5.98 -3.57
N ARG A 99 -13.95 5.23 -2.89
CA ARG A 99 -15.33 5.64 -2.56
C ARG A 99 -15.46 6.39 -1.23
N THR A 100 -14.37 6.52 -0.46
CA THR A 100 -14.43 7.05 0.91
C THR A 100 -14.48 8.58 0.92
N THR A 101 -15.60 9.15 1.38
CA THR A 101 -15.84 10.59 1.51
C THR A 101 -15.76 11.04 2.98
N SER A 102 -14.56 10.97 3.56
CA SER A 102 -14.34 11.43 4.94
C SER A 102 -13.87 12.89 5.01
N ARG A 103 -14.17 13.58 6.12
CA ARG A 103 -13.67 14.92 6.43
C ARG A 103 -12.14 15.00 6.53
N LEU A 104 -11.47 13.86 6.77
CA LEU A 104 -10.00 13.75 6.78
C LEU A 104 -9.41 13.52 5.38
N GLY A 105 -10.24 13.54 4.33
CA GLY A 105 -9.88 13.18 2.97
C GLY A 105 -10.06 11.69 2.67
N ARG A 106 -9.83 11.32 1.41
CA ARG A 106 -10.14 9.97 0.87
C ARG A 106 -9.29 8.85 1.47
N ARG A 107 -7.97 9.09 1.65
CA ARG A 107 -6.99 8.06 2.00
C ARG A 107 -6.60 8.00 3.48
N ARG A 108 -6.68 9.12 4.21
CA ARG A 108 -6.24 9.18 5.64
C ARG A 108 -7.01 8.23 6.57
N PRO A 109 -8.35 8.07 6.46
CA PRO A 109 -9.08 7.13 7.31
C PRO A 109 -8.62 5.68 7.15
N TRP A 110 -8.26 5.28 5.93
CA TRP A 110 -7.76 3.93 5.64
C TRP A 110 -6.41 3.65 6.28
N PHE A 111 -5.51 4.64 6.29
CA PHE A 111 -4.23 4.53 6.98
C PHE A 111 -4.41 4.39 8.50
N ILE A 112 -5.28 5.21 9.09
CA ILE A 112 -5.53 5.17 10.54
C ILE A 112 -6.22 3.85 10.92
N ALA A 113 -7.27 3.47 10.20
CA ALA A 113 -7.99 2.23 10.45
C ALA A 113 -7.05 1.02 10.29
N GLY A 114 -6.31 0.95 9.18
CA GLY A 114 -5.36 -0.14 8.95
C GLY A 114 -4.26 -0.22 10.00
N ALA A 115 -3.72 0.92 10.46
CA ALA A 115 -2.73 0.95 11.55
C ALA A 115 -3.33 0.45 12.88
N VAL A 116 -4.52 0.93 13.26
CA VAL A 116 -5.21 0.51 14.50
C VAL A 116 -5.54 -0.98 14.43
N PHE A 117 -6.13 -1.46 13.34
CA PHE A 117 -6.43 -2.87 13.14
C PHE A 117 -5.18 -3.75 13.16
N SER A 118 -4.06 -3.29 12.58
CA SER A 118 -2.80 -4.02 12.63
C SER A 118 -2.30 -4.17 14.07
N VAL A 119 -2.26 -3.09 14.85
CA VAL A 119 -1.82 -3.12 16.26
C VAL A 119 -2.70 -4.06 17.10
N VAL A 120 -4.03 -3.93 16.98
CA VAL A 120 -4.98 -4.77 17.70
C VAL A 120 -4.81 -6.24 17.32
N THR A 121 -4.69 -6.53 16.03
CA THR A 121 -4.55 -7.91 15.55
C THR A 121 -3.23 -8.53 16.01
N LEU A 122 -2.13 -7.77 16.01
CA LEU A 122 -0.85 -8.25 16.51
C LEU A 122 -0.90 -8.53 18.02
N ALA A 123 -1.57 -7.69 18.80
CA ALA A 123 -1.77 -7.94 20.23
C ALA A 123 -2.59 -9.21 20.47
N LEU A 124 -3.63 -9.46 19.67
CA LEU A 124 -4.42 -10.70 19.74
C LEU A 124 -3.61 -11.91 19.29
N MET A 125 -2.80 -11.78 18.23
CA MET A 125 -1.94 -12.83 17.72
C MET A 125 -0.90 -13.25 18.75
N ALA A 126 -0.31 -12.31 19.49
CA ALA A 126 0.68 -12.60 20.53
C ALA A 126 0.12 -13.46 21.69
N ASN A 127 -1.20 -13.50 21.87
CA ASN A 127 -1.88 -14.29 22.88
C ASN A 127 -2.51 -15.58 22.30
N ALA A 128 -2.21 -15.93 21.04
CA ALA A 128 -2.79 -17.10 20.39
C ALA A 128 -2.21 -18.40 20.96
N THR A 129 -3.08 -19.22 21.57
CA THR A 129 -2.70 -20.52 22.17
C THR A 129 -2.91 -21.71 21.24
N SER A 130 -3.35 -21.47 20.00
CA SER A 130 -3.55 -22.52 19.00
C SER A 130 -3.07 -22.06 17.63
N PHE A 131 -2.65 -23.03 16.81
CA PHE A 131 -2.21 -22.75 15.44
C PHE A 131 -3.32 -22.11 14.60
N VAL A 132 -4.57 -22.56 14.75
CA VAL A 132 -5.71 -22.00 14.02
C VAL A 132 -5.91 -20.54 14.36
N ALA A 133 -5.90 -20.17 15.64
CA ALA A 133 -6.01 -18.78 16.06
C ALA A 133 -4.84 -17.93 15.53
N LEU A 134 -3.62 -18.47 15.57
CA LEU A 134 -2.42 -17.80 15.05
C LEU A 134 -2.56 -17.49 13.55
N VAL A 135 -3.01 -18.45 12.73
CA VAL A 135 -3.20 -18.27 11.29
C VAL A 135 -4.35 -17.31 10.97
N ILE A 136 -5.45 -17.34 11.73
CA ILE A 136 -6.55 -16.40 11.56
C ILE A 136 -6.06 -14.97 11.80
N TRP A 137 -5.39 -14.72 12.93
CA TRP A 137 -4.88 -13.38 13.24
C TRP A 137 -3.79 -12.95 12.27
N TRP A 138 -2.93 -13.86 11.83
CA TRP A 138 -1.96 -13.59 10.77
C TRP A 138 -2.63 -13.15 9.46
N GLY A 139 -3.70 -13.83 9.04
CA GLY A 139 -4.50 -13.44 7.89
C GLY A 139 -5.15 -12.07 8.05
N VAL A 140 -5.78 -11.81 9.20
CA VAL A 140 -6.40 -10.50 9.50
C VAL A 140 -5.36 -9.37 9.52
N PHE A 141 -4.17 -9.62 10.07
CA PHE A 141 -3.07 -8.67 10.04
C PHE A 141 -2.66 -8.36 8.59
N HIS A 142 -2.55 -9.38 7.74
CA HIS A 142 -2.27 -9.19 6.31
C HIS A 142 -3.34 -8.35 5.62
N ILE A 143 -4.63 -8.53 5.94
CA ILE A 143 -5.70 -7.68 5.41
C ILE A 143 -5.47 -6.23 5.84
N ALA A 144 -5.27 -5.96 7.14
CA ALA A 144 -5.06 -4.60 7.62
C ALA A 144 -3.82 -3.93 7.01
N ALA A 145 -2.69 -4.64 6.96
CA ALA A 145 -1.44 -4.12 6.44
C ALA A 145 -1.48 -3.89 4.92
N ASN A 146 -2.09 -4.81 4.16
CA ASN A 146 -2.20 -4.67 2.70
C ASN A 146 -3.18 -3.57 2.29
N ALA A 147 -4.22 -3.31 3.08
CA ALA A 147 -5.09 -2.16 2.84
C ALA A 147 -4.32 -0.83 2.91
N VAL A 148 -3.40 -0.70 3.87
CA VAL A 148 -2.50 0.47 3.95
C VAL A 148 -1.52 0.50 2.79
N LEU A 149 -0.90 -0.63 2.47
CA LEU A 149 0.08 -0.73 1.39
C LEU A 149 -0.51 -0.39 0.02
N ALA A 150 -1.73 -0.86 -0.28
CA ALA A 150 -2.47 -0.51 -1.49
C ALA A 150 -2.74 1.00 -1.56
N GLY A 151 -3.05 1.63 -0.42
CA GLY A 151 -3.25 3.06 -0.33
C GLY A 151 -1.95 3.85 -0.57
N LEU A 152 -0.82 3.41 0.01
CA LEU A 152 0.49 4.04 -0.12
C LEU A 152 1.07 3.90 -1.54
N SER A 153 0.90 2.73 -2.17
CA SER A 153 1.42 2.49 -3.53
C SER A 153 0.74 3.38 -4.57
N ALA A 154 -0.54 3.69 -4.38
CA ALA A 154 -1.29 4.61 -5.23
C ALA A 154 -0.95 6.10 -4.99
N VAL A 155 -0.33 6.47 -3.86
CA VAL A 155 0.09 7.87 -3.61
C VAL A 155 1.17 8.32 -4.60
N VAL A 156 2.07 7.43 -5.00
CA VAL A 156 3.15 7.77 -5.94
C VAL A 156 2.60 8.20 -7.32
N PRO A 157 1.80 7.40 -8.05
CA PRO A 157 1.25 7.82 -9.33
C PRO A 157 0.30 9.02 -9.19
N ASP A 158 -0.46 9.12 -8.11
CA ASP A 158 -1.47 10.18 -7.91
C ASP A 158 -0.86 11.55 -7.61
N GLN A 159 0.29 11.61 -6.92
CA GLN A 159 0.83 12.88 -6.40
C GLN A 159 2.23 13.23 -6.94
N VAL A 160 2.95 12.29 -7.54
CA VAL A 160 4.32 12.52 -7.99
C VAL A 160 4.35 12.77 -9.51
N PRO A 161 4.97 13.88 -9.97
CA PRO A 161 5.09 14.18 -11.38
C PRO A 161 5.96 13.12 -12.07
N VAL A 162 5.66 12.81 -13.34
CA VAL A 162 6.30 11.73 -14.11
C VAL A 162 7.83 11.76 -14.04
N ARG A 163 8.42 12.95 -14.08
CA ARG A 163 9.88 13.18 -13.99
C ARG A 163 10.52 12.68 -12.69
N GLN A 164 9.77 12.66 -11.58
CA GLN A 164 10.27 12.27 -10.25
C GLN A 164 9.80 10.88 -9.80
N ARG A 165 8.87 10.25 -10.53
CA ARG A 165 8.29 8.94 -10.15
C ARG A 165 9.36 7.87 -9.96
N ALA A 166 10.37 7.81 -10.84
CA ALA A 166 11.46 6.84 -10.70
C ALA A 166 12.24 7.02 -9.39
N THR A 167 12.59 8.26 -9.04
CA THR A 167 13.31 8.59 -7.80
C THR A 167 12.47 8.29 -6.56
N VAL A 168 11.21 8.71 -6.54
CA VAL A 168 10.32 8.46 -5.39
C VAL A 168 10.06 6.96 -5.22
N SER A 169 9.82 6.24 -6.32
CA SER A 169 9.67 4.78 -6.28
C SER A 169 10.94 4.08 -5.78
N ALA A 170 12.14 4.60 -6.11
CA ALA A 170 13.39 4.04 -5.60
C ALA A 170 13.49 4.17 -4.07
N PHE A 171 13.17 5.35 -3.52
CA PHE A 171 13.13 5.54 -2.07
C PHE A 171 12.10 4.65 -1.38
N VAL A 172 10.87 4.58 -1.92
CA VAL A 172 9.82 3.70 -1.39
C VAL A 172 10.25 2.21 -1.47
N SER A 173 11.00 1.81 -2.49
CA SER A 173 11.49 0.43 -2.63
C SER A 173 12.57 0.08 -1.61
N LEU A 174 13.35 1.06 -1.11
CA LEU A 174 14.34 0.82 -0.04
C LEU A 174 13.69 0.41 1.29
N SER A 175 12.40 0.72 1.49
CA SER A 175 11.66 0.36 2.69
C SER A 175 11.63 -1.15 2.97
N LEU A 176 11.57 -1.99 1.92
CA LEU A 176 11.50 -3.45 2.07
C LEU A 176 12.80 -4.03 2.64
N PRO A 177 13.99 -3.83 2.02
CA PRO A 177 15.24 -4.35 2.58
C PRO A 177 15.58 -3.71 3.93
N LEU A 178 15.28 -2.41 4.14
CA LEU A 178 15.47 -1.77 5.45
C LEU A 178 14.57 -2.41 6.51
N GLY A 179 13.31 -2.70 6.18
CA GLY A 179 12.38 -3.39 7.08
C GLY A 179 12.87 -4.79 7.46
N ALA A 180 13.48 -5.50 6.53
CA ALA A 180 14.07 -6.81 6.79
C ALA A 180 15.29 -6.73 7.72
N VAL A 181 16.21 -5.78 7.48
CA VAL A 181 17.47 -5.66 8.23
C VAL A 181 17.26 -5.08 9.62
N ILE A 182 16.44 -4.02 9.75
CA ILE A 182 16.23 -3.35 11.05
C ILE A 182 15.43 -4.23 12.01
N GLY A 183 14.52 -5.05 11.48
CA GLY A 183 13.68 -5.90 12.30
C GLY A 183 14.23 -7.31 12.57
N ALA A 184 15.39 -7.66 12.00
CA ALA A 184 16.11 -8.91 12.29
C ALA A 184 16.93 -8.80 13.58
#